data_AF-A0A7D4AT23-F1
#
_entry.id   AF-A0A7D4AT23-F1
#
_cell.length_a   1.000
_cell.length_b   1.000
_cell.length_c   1.000
_cell.angle_alpha   90.00
_cell.angle_beta   90.00
_cell.angle_gamma   90.00
#
_symmetry.space_group_name_H-M   'P 1'
#
loop_
_entity.id
_entity.type
_entity.pdbx_description
1 polymer ?
#
loop_
_entity_poly.entity_id
_entity_poly.type
_entity_poly.pdbx_seq_one_letter_code
_entity_poly.pdbx_strand_id
1 'polypeptide(L)'
;MKHSLNTLLVAAVALSFTACSTETTKTTSADGTTTTTTEVIPPSADAVGSKLDAAANKLNAAGEKIGEKLDEAGTKLDAAAARAQVKAKEAGARIDAKLNASDQRVDDRDHTAAGLAREKRANRQEAAKK
;
A
#
# COMPACT_ATOMS: atom_id res chain seq x y z
N MET A 1 16.90 6.79 -5.23
CA MET A 1 16.50 5.48 -5.80
C MET A 1 16.54 5.50 -7.33
N LYS A 2 17.64 5.94 -7.95
CA LYS A 2 17.78 6.01 -9.43
C LYS A 2 18.91 5.11 -9.97
N HIS A 3 19.66 4.47 -9.07
CA HIS A 3 20.79 3.62 -9.43
C HIS A 3 20.43 2.14 -9.59
N SER A 4 19.23 1.71 -9.20
CA SER A 4 18.83 0.30 -9.23
C SER A 4 18.29 -0.18 -10.58
N LEU A 5 17.75 0.70 -11.43
CA LEU A 5 17.21 0.31 -12.74
C LEU A 5 18.31 0.14 -13.80
N ASN A 6 19.32 0.99 -13.79
CA ASN A 6 20.38 0.96 -14.81
C ASN A 6 21.29 -0.27 -14.64
N THR A 7 21.49 -0.74 -13.41
CA THR A 7 22.29 -1.94 -13.14
C THR A 7 21.56 -3.23 -13.54
N LEU A 8 20.23 -3.25 -13.48
CA LEU A 8 19.42 -4.41 -13.91
C LEU A 8 19.45 -4.60 -15.43
N LEU A 9 19.47 -3.50 -16.18
CA LEU A 9 19.42 -3.52 -17.65
C LEU A 9 20.76 -3.95 -18.27
N VAL A 10 21.89 -3.62 -17.62
CA VAL A 10 23.24 -4.06 -18.05
C VAL A 10 23.46 -5.55 -17.79
N ALA A 11 22.86 -6.12 -16.74
CA ALA A 11 22.94 -7.55 -16.47
C ALA A 11 22.14 -8.41 -17.47
N ALA A 12 21.05 -7.86 -18.04
CA ALA A 12 20.24 -8.57 -19.04
C ALA A 12 20.95 -8.75 -20.39
N VAL A 13 21.82 -7.80 -20.79
CA VAL A 13 22.57 -7.86 -22.05
C VAL A 13 23.79 -8.79 -21.95
N ALA A 14 24.35 -8.99 -20.75
CA ALA A 14 25.48 -9.91 -20.56
C ALA A 14 25.07 -11.40 -20.59
N LEU A 15 23.80 -11.73 -20.33
CA LEU A 15 23.29 -13.10 -20.33
C LEU A 15 22.92 -13.65 -21.72
N SER A 16 22.87 -12.80 -22.75
CA SER A 16 22.48 -13.24 -24.10
C SER A 16 23.61 -13.92 -24.88
N PHE A 17 24.86 -13.87 -24.42
CA PHE A 17 26.01 -14.47 -25.11
C PHE A 17 26.41 -15.87 -24.58
N THR A 18 25.84 -16.32 -23.45
CA THR A 18 26.18 -17.63 -22.85
C THR A 18 25.55 -18.83 -23.58
N ALA A 19 24.74 -18.60 -24.62
CA ALA A 19 24.14 -19.66 -25.43
C ALA A 19 24.87 -19.90 -26.76
N CYS A 20 25.92 -19.11 -27.07
CA CYS A 20 26.71 -19.37 -28.27
C CYS A 20 27.57 -20.62 -28.06
N SER A 21 27.41 -21.59 -28.97
CA SER A 21 28.33 -22.72 -29.04
C SER A 21 29.51 -22.29 -29.90
N THR A 22 30.74 -22.53 -29.43
CA THR A 22 31.94 -22.25 -30.22
C THR A 22 32.50 -23.54 -30.78
N GLU A 23 32.52 -23.65 -32.10
CA GLU A 23 33.27 -24.69 -32.79
C GLU A 23 34.65 -24.15 -33.16
N THR A 24 35.69 -24.93 -32.86
CA THR A 24 37.07 -24.56 -33.17
C THR A 24 37.63 -25.59 -34.14
N THR A 25 37.94 -25.14 -35.35
CA THR A 25 38.62 -25.96 -36.36
C THR A 25 40.07 -25.51 -36.47
N LYS A 26 40.99 -26.47 -36.39
CA LYS A 26 42.42 -26.25 -36.65
C LYS A 26 42.78 -26.89 -37.96
N THR A 27 43.35 -26.10 -38.86
CA THR A 27 43.78 -26.56 -40.18
C THR A 27 45.27 -26.25 -40.31
N THR A 28 46.07 -27.29 -40.55
CA THR A 28 47.50 -27.15 -40.82
C THR A 28 47.72 -27.25 -42.32
N SER A 29 48.26 -26.19 -42.90
CA SER A 29 48.57 -26.09 -44.32
C SER A 29 49.89 -26.80 -44.65
N ALA A 30 50.09 -27.13 -45.93
CA ALA A 30 51.26 -27.87 -46.40
C ALA A 30 52.60 -27.11 -46.23
N ASP A 31 52.54 -25.80 -45.99
CA ASP A 31 53.66 -24.92 -45.64
C ASP A 31 54.01 -24.96 -44.14
N GLY A 32 53.31 -25.76 -43.34
CA GLY A 32 53.50 -25.89 -41.89
C GLY A 32 52.73 -24.85 -41.06
N THR A 33 52.03 -23.93 -41.69
CA THR A 33 51.23 -22.90 -41.00
C THR A 33 49.96 -23.52 -40.41
N THR A 34 49.66 -23.26 -39.14
CA THR A 34 48.41 -23.71 -38.51
C THR A 34 47.46 -22.53 -38.32
N THR A 35 46.30 -22.60 -38.97
CA THR A 35 45.21 -21.64 -38.80
C THR A 35 44.18 -22.22 -37.84
N THR A 36 43.81 -21.45 -36.82
CA THR A 36 42.70 -21.79 -35.93
C THR A 36 41.52 -20.89 -36.27
N THR A 37 40.43 -21.48 -36.73
CA THR A 37 39.17 -20.79 -36.99
C THR A 37 38.20 -21.10 -35.86
N THR A 38 37.73 -20.06 -35.18
CA THR A 38 36.70 -20.17 -34.15
C THR A 38 35.40 -19.60 -34.71
N GLU A 39 34.39 -20.44 -34.85
CA GLU A 39 33.06 -20.05 -35.31
C GLU A 39 32.10 -19.97 -34.13
N VAL A 40 31.33 -18.88 -34.08
CA VAL A 40 30.36 -18.60 -33.02
C VAL A 40 28.97 -18.92 -33.56
N ILE A 41 28.36 -19.98 -33.05
CA ILE A 41 27.03 -20.43 -33.48
C ILE A 41 25.97 -19.79 -32.57
N PRO A 42 25.14 -18.85 -33.07
CA PRO A 42 24.06 -18.27 -32.28
C PRO A 42 22.97 -19.31 -31.99
N PRO A 43 22.21 -19.16 -30.88
CA PRO A 43 21.08 -20.04 -30.60
C PRO A 43 20.03 -19.96 -31.71
N SER A 44 19.33 -21.07 -31.98
CA SER A 44 18.25 -21.09 -32.96
C SER A 44 17.10 -20.15 -32.56
N ALA A 45 16.40 -19.63 -33.57
CA ALA A 45 15.23 -18.78 -33.36
C ALA A 45 14.16 -19.47 -32.48
N ASP A 46 13.99 -20.79 -32.63
CA ASP A 46 13.05 -21.58 -31.81
C ASP A 46 13.44 -21.63 -30.34
N ALA A 47 14.74 -21.74 -30.03
CA ALA A 47 15.24 -21.74 -28.66
C ALA A 47 15.06 -20.36 -28.01
N VAL A 48 15.22 -19.28 -28.78
CA VAL A 48 14.96 -17.91 -28.32
C VAL A 48 13.46 -17.69 -28.13
N GLY A 49 12.62 -18.11 -29.07
CA GLY A 49 11.16 -18.01 -28.99
C GLY A 49 10.59 -18.73 -27.77
N SER A 50 11.01 -19.98 -27.55
CA SER A 50 10.58 -20.77 -26.39
C SER A 50 10.94 -20.12 -25.05
N LYS A 51 12.11 -19.47 -24.96
CA LYS A 51 12.52 -18.73 -23.76
C LYS A 51 11.69 -17.46 -23.58
N LEU A 52 11.38 -16.76 -24.67
CA LEU A 52 10.57 -15.55 -24.64
C LEU A 52 9.14 -15.87 -24.19
N ASP A 53 8.53 -16.94 -24.71
CA ASP A 53 7.21 -17.40 -24.30
C ASP A 53 7.18 -17.79 -22.82
N ALA A 54 8.19 -18.53 -22.36
CA ALA A 54 8.31 -18.88 -20.95
C ALA A 54 8.46 -17.63 -20.06
N ALA A 55 9.18 -16.61 -20.52
CA ALA A 55 9.29 -15.34 -19.82
C ALA A 55 7.97 -14.56 -19.80
N ALA A 56 7.27 -14.51 -20.94
CA ALA A 56 5.97 -13.86 -21.06
C ALA A 56 4.92 -14.50 -20.13
N ASN A 57 4.86 -15.84 -20.09
CA ASN A 57 3.96 -16.58 -19.21
C ASN A 57 4.25 -16.31 -17.73
N LYS A 58 5.52 -16.26 -17.34
CA LYS A 58 5.92 -15.91 -15.96
C LYS A 58 5.54 -14.47 -15.60
N LEU A 59 5.72 -13.54 -16.53
CA LEU A 59 5.35 -12.15 -16.31
C LEU A 59 3.84 -11.99 -16.17
N ASN A 60 3.06 -12.69 -16.98
CA ASN A 60 1.60 -12.66 -16.91
C ASN A 60 1.09 -13.21 -15.57
N ALA A 61 1.59 -14.39 -15.15
CA ALA A 61 1.24 -14.97 -13.85
C ALA A 61 1.66 -14.07 -12.66
N ALA A 62 2.80 -13.39 -12.77
CA ALA A 62 3.21 -12.41 -11.77
C ALA A 62 2.27 -11.18 -11.74
N GLY A 63 1.86 -10.70 -12.91
CA GLY A 63 0.89 -9.60 -13.05
C GLY A 63 -0.46 -9.93 -12.43
N GLU A 64 -1.01 -11.11 -12.72
CA GLU A 64 -2.26 -11.61 -12.14
C GLU A 64 -2.19 -11.67 -10.61
N LYS A 65 -1.10 -12.24 -10.06
CA LYS A 65 -0.90 -12.32 -8.61
C LYS A 65 -0.78 -10.96 -7.94
N ILE A 66 -0.18 -9.98 -8.62
CA ILE A 66 -0.12 -8.59 -8.13
C ILE A 66 -1.52 -7.97 -8.13
N GLY A 67 -2.31 -8.19 -9.19
CA GLY A 67 -3.70 -7.75 -9.27
C GLY A 67 -4.53 -8.27 -8.10
N GLU A 68 -4.51 -9.59 -7.86
CA GLU A 68 -5.23 -10.21 -6.73
C GLU A 68 -4.83 -9.62 -5.38
N LYS A 69 -3.53 -9.37 -5.17
CA LYS A 69 -3.02 -8.79 -3.92
C LYS A 69 -3.44 -7.34 -3.74
N LEU A 70 -3.53 -6.57 -4.83
CA LEU A 70 -4.04 -5.20 -4.80
C LEU A 70 -5.53 -5.17 -4.50
N ASP A 71 -6.32 -6.05 -5.10
CA ASP A 71 -7.76 -6.14 -4.82
C ASP A 71 -8.05 -6.55 -3.37
N GLU A 72 -7.28 -7.52 -2.84
CA GLU A 72 -7.37 -7.92 -1.44
C GLU A 72 -7.00 -6.77 -0.50
N ALA A 73 -5.97 -5.99 -0.84
CA ALA A 73 -5.56 -4.82 -0.07
C ALA A 73 -6.61 -3.70 -0.12
N GLY A 74 -7.18 -3.42 -1.29
CA GLY A 74 -8.26 -2.46 -1.47
C GLY A 74 -9.48 -2.81 -0.62
N THR A 75 -9.92 -4.07 -0.68
CA THR A 75 -11.05 -4.57 0.12
C THR A 75 -10.81 -4.40 1.62
N LYS A 76 -9.61 -4.70 2.12
CA LYS A 76 -9.26 -4.52 3.54
C LYS A 76 -9.25 -3.04 3.94
N LEU A 77 -8.77 -2.17 3.06
CA LEU A 77 -8.74 -0.73 3.30
C LEU A 77 -10.15 -0.15 3.38
N ASP A 78 -11.04 -0.53 2.46
CA ASP A 78 -12.44 -0.11 2.47
C ASP A 78 -13.15 -0.58 3.74
N ALA A 79 -12.94 -1.83 4.15
CA ALA A 79 -13.48 -2.35 5.40
C ALA A 79 -12.96 -1.60 6.63
N ALA A 80 -11.68 -1.24 6.64
CA ALA A 80 -11.09 -0.45 7.72
C ALA A 80 -11.66 0.98 7.76
N ALA A 81 -11.81 1.63 6.59
CA ALA A 81 -12.41 2.96 6.47
C ALA A 81 -13.86 2.97 6.94
N ALA A 82 -14.66 1.97 6.55
CA ALA A 82 -16.04 1.83 7.00
C ALA A 82 -16.13 1.69 8.54
N ARG A 83 -15.28 0.84 9.13
CA ARG A 83 -15.20 0.67 10.59
C ARG A 83 -14.80 1.96 11.30
N ALA A 84 -13.85 2.72 10.74
CA ALA A 84 -13.43 4.00 11.29
C ALA A 84 -14.56 5.02 11.25
N GLN A 85 -15.31 5.09 10.15
CA GLN A 85 -16.45 5.99 10.03
C GLN A 85 -17.55 5.69 11.06
N VAL A 86 -17.87 4.40 11.27
CA VAL A 86 -18.84 3.99 12.30
C VAL A 86 -18.37 4.41 13.69
N LYS A 87 -17.11 4.11 14.04
CA LYS A 87 -16.54 4.50 15.34
C LYS A 87 -16.54 6.01 15.56
N ALA A 88 -16.24 6.79 14.51
CA ALA A 88 -16.27 8.24 14.58
C ALA A 88 -17.70 8.77 14.84
N LYS A 89 -18.70 8.21 14.16
CA LYS A 89 -20.12 8.56 14.40
C LYS A 89 -20.56 8.20 15.81
N GLU A 90 -20.22 7.01 16.30
CA GLU A 90 -20.53 6.60 17.67
C GLU A 90 -19.84 7.48 18.71
N ALA A 91 -18.58 7.86 18.48
CA ALA A 91 -17.85 8.78 19.36
C ALA A 91 -18.51 10.17 19.38
N GLY A 92 -18.88 10.70 18.22
CA GLY A 92 -19.62 11.96 18.10
C GLY A 92 -20.94 11.91 18.88
N ALA A 93 -21.77 10.90 18.63
CA ALA A 93 -23.04 10.74 19.34
C ALA A 93 -22.88 10.63 20.87
N ARG A 94 -21.81 9.99 21.36
CA ARG A 94 -21.50 9.93 22.79
C ARG A 94 -21.09 11.28 23.37
N ILE A 95 -20.33 12.08 22.62
CA ILE A 95 -19.94 13.43 23.02
C ILE A 95 -21.19 14.32 23.08
N ASP A 96 -22.03 14.29 22.04
CA ASP A 96 -23.27 15.07 21.98
C ASP A 96 -24.19 14.72 23.14
N ALA A 97 -24.37 13.42 23.44
CA ALA A 97 -25.18 12.98 24.57
C ALA A 97 -24.62 13.46 25.92
N LYS A 98 -23.30 13.44 26.10
CA LYS A 98 -22.67 13.95 27.32
C LYS A 98 -22.80 15.46 27.45
N LEU A 99 -22.67 16.19 26.36
CA LEU A 99 -22.81 17.64 26.34
C LEU A 99 -24.25 18.04 26.69
N ASN A 100 -25.24 17.45 26.02
CA ASN A 100 -26.65 17.68 26.32
C ASN A 100 -27.01 17.37 27.78
N ALA A 101 -26.49 16.26 28.33
CA ALA A 101 -26.71 15.93 29.73
C ALA A 101 -26.02 16.91 30.69
N SER A 102 -24.91 17.51 30.27
CA SER A 102 -24.23 18.56 31.04
C SER A 102 -25.02 19.86 31.02
N ASP A 103 -25.54 20.26 29.86
CA ASP A 103 -26.34 21.48 29.69
C ASP A 103 -27.61 21.40 30.55
N GLN A 104 -28.32 20.27 30.51
CA GLN A 104 -29.49 20.04 31.38
C GLN A 104 -29.17 20.19 32.87
N ARG A 105 -28.02 19.66 33.31
CA ARG A 105 -27.60 19.80 34.73
C ARG A 105 -27.28 21.24 35.10
N VAL A 106 -26.77 22.04 34.16
CA VAL A 106 -26.51 23.45 34.38
C VAL A 106 -27.83 24.19 34.50
N ASP A 107 -28.76 23.97 33.58
CA ASP A 107 -30.10 24.57 33.60
C ASP A 107 -30.85 24.25 34.90
N ASP A 108 -30.83 22.98 35.34
CA ASP A 108 -31.47 22.55 36.60
C ASP A 108 -30.87 23.26 37.82
N ARG A 109 -29.54 23.45 37.83
CA ARG A 109 -28.85 24.15 38.91
C ARG A 109 -29.18 25.63 38.93
N ASP A 110 -29.24 26.27 37.76
CA ASP A 110 -29.59 27.69 37.63
C ASP A 110 -31.03 27.93 38.06
N HIS A 111 -31.96 27.06 37.67
CA HIS A 111 -33.34 27.09 38.14
C HIS A 111 -33.45 26.91 39.65
N THR A 112 -32.73 25.94 40.22
CA THR A 112 -32.72 25.70 41.67
C THR A 112 -32.13 26.90 42.43
N ALA A 113 -31.03 27.47 41.96
CA ALA A 113 -30.41 28.65 42.55
C ALA A 113 -31.35 29.87 42.48
N ALA A 114 -32.05 30.07 41.37
CA ALA A 114 -33.05 31.12 41.22
C ALA A 114 -34.23 30.93 42.21
N GLY A 115 -34.70 29.69 42.40
CA GLY A 115 -35.74 29.34 43.37
C GLY A 115 -35.33 29.69 44.80
N LEU A 116 -34.16 29.21 45.23
CA LEU A 116 -33.60 29.50 46.56
C LEU A 116 -33.40 31.00 46.80
N ALA A 117 -32.96 31.74 45.77
CA ALA A 117 -32.79 33.19 45.86
C ALA A 117 -34.12 33.92 46.06
N ARG A 118 -35.20 33.47 45.40
CA ARG A 118 -36.56 34.01 45.56
C ARG A 118 -37.10 33.72 46.95
N GLU A 119 -36.98 32.49 47.42
CA GLU A 119 -37.42 32.07 48.76
C GLU A 119 -36.70 32.86 49.86
N LYS A 120 -35.37 32.98 49.77
CA LYS A 120 -34.57 33.78 50.70
C LYS A 120 -34.94 35.27 50.69
N ARG A 121 -35.41 35.81 49.56
CA ARG A 121 -35.95 37.18 49.48
C ARG A 121 -37.32 37.28 50.15
N ALA A 122 -38.22 36.34 49.90
CA ALA A 122 -39.55 36.30 50.52
C ALA A 122 -39.45 36.21 52.06
N ASN A 123 -38.67 35.27 52.59
CA ASN A 123 -38.51 35.08 54.03
C ASN A 123 -37.95 36.33 54.74
N ARG A 124 -37.01 37.05 54.09
CA ARG A 124 -36.49 38.32 54.64
C ARG A 124 -37.52 39.45 54.64
N GLN A 125 -38.38 39.52 53.61
CA GLN A 125 -39.45 40.51 53.58
C GLN A 125 -40.53 40.24 54.63
N GLU A 126 -40.85 38.98 54.90
CA GLU A 126 -41.76 38.62 55.99
C GLU A 126 -41.17 38.90 57.36
N ALA A 127 -39.89 38.59 57.57
CA ALA A 127 -39.19 38.90 58.82
C ALA A 127 -39.10 40.41 59.09
N ALA A 128 -39.03 41.25 58.05
CA ALA A 128 -38.99 42.71 58.17
C ALA A 128 -40.37 43.35 58.44
N LYS A 129 -41.47 42.58 58.35
CA LYS A 129 -42.85 43.04 58.60
C LYS A 129 -43.37 42.68 60.00
N LYS A 130 -42.61 41.90 60.78
CA LYS A 130 -42.89 41.56 62.18
C LYS A 130 -42.09 42.47 63.10
#